data_AF-A0A852CP23-F1
#
_entry.id   AF-A0A852CP23-F1
#
_cell.length_a   1.000
_cell.length_b   1.000
_cell.length_c   1.000
_cell.angle_alpha   90.00
_cell.angle_beta   90.00
_cell.angle_gamma   90.00
#
_symmetry.space_group_name_H-M   'P 1'
#
loop_
_entity.id
_entity.type
_entity.pdbx_description
1 polymer ?
#
loop_
_entity_poly.entity_id
_entity_poly.type
_entity_poly.pdbx_seq_one_letter_code
_entity_poly.pdbx_strand_id
1 'polypeptide(L)'
;MQRRQGRVNAGLLLLLYQISQVGFQNIPSATLGVLVLNIFLFLNPLKPLSEVCISVNEGFHRRDWQRLLLSPVHHADDWHLYYNMVSMLWKGIMLERKLGSTWFAYIIVVFSVLVGVVYVALEYMLVKILNDPSYEMNCAVGFSGVLFALKVLNNYYNPGRVSSVLSFRIPSKYACWVELVAIHFISPG
;
A
#
# COMPACT_ATOMS: atom_id res chain seq x y z
N MET A 1 -1.65 -22.91 -11.89
CA MET A 1 -3.02 -22.64 -12.39
C MET A 1 -4.01 -23.05 -11.30
N GLN A 2 -4.65 -22.10 -10.62
CA GLN A 2 -5.60 -22.41 -9.54
C GLN A 2 -6.85 -21.52 -9.70
N ARG A 3 -7.92 -22.19 -10.14
CA ARG A 3 -9.35 -21.82 -10.15
C ARG A 3 -9.72 -20.33 -10.11
N ARG A 4 -10.02 -19.80 -11.30
CA ARG A 4 -11.12 -18.83 -11.51
C ARG A 4 -12.45 -19.50 -11.14
N GLN A 5 -12.79 -19.55 -9.85
CA GLN A 5 -14.17 -19.80 -9.41
C GLN A 5 -14.79 -18.43 -9.14
N GLY A 6 -15.94 -18.17 -9.77
CA GLY A 6 -16.70 -16.92 -9.72
C GLY A 6 -17.09 -16.48 -8.32
N ARG A 7 -16.10 -15.97 -7.58
CA ARG A 7 -16.29 -15.20 -6.36
C ARG A 7 -16.62 -13.79 -6.82
N VAL A 8 -17.80 -13.31 -6.46
CA VAL A 8 -18.13 -11.90 -6.61
C VAL A 8 -17.02 -11.13 -5.89
N ASN A 9 -16.27 -10.28 -6.62
CA ASN A 9 -15.21 -9.45 -6.06
C ASN A 9 -15.86 -8.33 -5.23
N ALA A 10 -16.37 -8.69 -4.05
CA ALA A 10 -17.11 -7.80 -3.17
C ALA A 10 -16.27 -6.58 -2.79
N GLY A 11 -14.97 -6.77 -2.53
CA GLY A 11 -14.06 -5.66 -2.23
C GLY A 11 -13.97 -4.67 -3.40
N LEU A 12 -13.84 -5.17 -4.64
CA LEU A 12 -13.81 -4.32 -5.83
C LEU A 12 -15.14 -3.57 -6.05
N LEU A 13 -16.27 -4.26 -5.87
CA LEU A 13 -17.60 -3.63 -6.01
C LEU A 13 -17.81 -2.53 -4.97
N LEU A 14 -17.42 -2.77 -3.72
CA LEU A 14 -17.48 -1.77 -2.66
C LEU A 14 -16.55 -0.59 -2.95
N LEU A 15 -15.35 -0.84 -3.52
CA LEU A 15 -14.44 0.23 -3.92
C LEU A 15 -15.07 1.12 -5.00
N LEU A 16 -15.66 0.52 -6.04
CA LEU A 16 -16.33 1.24 -7.11
C LEU A 16 -17.55 2.02 -6.58
N TYR A 17 -18.32 1.43 -5.68
CA TYR A 17 -19.40 2.11 -4.98
C TYR A 17 -18.89 3.34 -4.22
N GLN A 18 -17.78 3.21 -3.48
CA GLN A 18 -17.21 4.32 -2.71
C GLN A 18 -16.63 5.43 -3.60
N ILE A 19 -15.99 5.08 -4.72
CA ILE A 19 -15.54 6.04 -5.73
C ILE A 19 -16.74 6.79 -6.32
N SER A 20 -17.85 6.09 -6.61
CA SER A 20 -19.09 6.69 -7.10
C SER A 20 -19.71 7.65 -6.08
N GLN A 21 -19.73 7.28 -4.80
CA GLN A 21 -20.22 8.13 -3.70
C GLN A 21 -19.41 9.42 -3.54
N VAL A 22 -18.08 9.36 -3.69
CA VAL A 22 -17.24 10.57 -3.69
C VAL A 22 -17.44 11.39 -4.96
N GLY A 23 -17.63 10.71 -6.10
CA GLY A 23 -17.79 11.31 -7.41
C GLY A 23 -16.44 11.62 -8.08
N PHE A 24 -16.28 11.20 -9.33
CA PHE A 24 -15.02 11.34 -10.08
C PHE A 24 -14.49 12.77 -10.17
N GLN A 25 -15.37 13.77 -10.24
CA GLN A 25 -15.00 15.19 -10.31
C GLN A 25 -14.38 15.71 -9.00
N ASN A 26 -14.66 15.07 -7.87
CA ASN A 26 -14.13 15.46 -6.57
C ASN A 26 -12.75 14.85 -6.30
N ILE A 27 -12.35 13.84 -7.06
CA ILE A 27 -11.09 13.12 -6.90
C ILE A 27 -10.00 13.83 -7.74
N PRO A 28 -8.93 14.34 -7.11
CA PRO A 28 -7.81 14.92 -7.83
C PRO A 28 -7.14 13.93 -8.80
N SER A 29 -6.48 14.46 -9.83
CA SER A 29 -6.04 13.68 -11.00
C SER A 29 -4.97 12.63 -10.68
N ALA A 30 -3.98 12.93 -9.84
CA ALA A 30 -2.94 11.95 -9.51
C ALA A 30 -3.50 10.82 -8.62
N THR A 31 -4.36 11.16 -7.66
CA THR A 31 -5.08 10.19 -6.82
C THR A 31 -5.94 9.27 -7.68
N LEU A 32 -6.72 9.83 -8.61
CA LEU A 32 -7.52 9.06 -9.54
C LEU A 32 -6.64 8.15 -10.41
N GLY A 33 -5.52 8.66 -10.92
CA GLY A 33 -4.57 7.89 -11.71
C GLY A 33 -4.01 6.69 -10.94
N VAL A 34 -3.63 6.88 -9.67
CA VAL A 34 -3.15 5.80 -8.80
C VAL A 34 -4.26 4.76 -8.55
N LEU A 35 -5.49 5.19 -8.28
CA LEU A 35 -6.62 4.28 -8.08
C LEU A 35 -6.89 3.43 -9.32
N VAL A 36 -6.97 4.07 -10.49
CA VAL A 36 -7.20 3.40 -11.77
C VAL A 36 -6.07 2.42 -12.08
N LEU A 37 -4.81 2.82 -11.89
CA LEU A 37 -3.66 1.96 -12.12
C LEU A 37 -3.70 0.68 -11.26
N ASN A 38 -3.99 0.82 -9.97
CA ASN A 38 -4.05 -0.31 -9.05
C ASN A 38 -5.24 -1.24 -9.34
N ILE A 39 -6.41 -0.68 -9.66
CA ILE A 39 -7.59 -1.47 -10.06
C ILE A 39 -7.29 -2.21 -11.38
N PHE A 40 -6.68 -1.53 -12.35
CA PHE A 40 -6.33 -2.11 -13.64
C PHE A 40 -5.35 -3.27 -13.50
N LEU A 41 -4.27 -3.07 -12.74
CA LEU A 41 -3.26 -4.11 -12.50
C LEU A 41 -3.78 -5.26 -11.63
N PHE A 42 -4.77 -5.02 -10.77
CA PHE A 42 -5.46 -6.10 -10.07
C PHE A 42 -6.28 -6.99 -11.02
N LEU A 43 -6.99 -6.38 -11.97
CA LEU A 43 -7.79 -7.11 -12.97
C LEU A 43 -6.91 -7.75 -14.06
N ASN A 44 -5.79 -7.11 -14.40
CA ASN A 44 -4.85 -7.52 -15.45
C ASN A 44 -3.41 -7.51 -14.89
N PRO A 45 -3.05 -8.49 -14.05
CA PRO A 45 -1.71 -8.56 -13.47
C PRO A 45 -0.66 -8.76 -14.56
N LEU A 46 0.41 -7.95 -14.52
CA LEU A 46 1.50 -8.02 -15.50
C LEU A 46 2.32 -9.30 -15.35
N LYS A 47 2.45 -9.78 -14.12
CA LYS A 47 3.22 -10.95 -13.71
C LYS A 47 2.54 -11.62 -12.51
N PRO A 48 2.79 -12.93 -12.27
CA PRO A 48 2.29 -13.59 -11.07
C PRO A 48 2.91 -12.97 -9.80
N LEU A 49 2.19 -13.04 -8.67
CA LEU A 49 2.59 -12.46 -7.38
C LEU A 49 4.01 -12.87 -6.95
N SER A 50 4.42 -14.11 -7.23
CA SER A 50 5.75 -14.64 -6.93
C SER A 50 6.89 -13.92 -7.66
N GLU A 51 6.62 -13.30 -8.80
CA GLU A 51 7.61 -12.59 -9.63
C GLU A 51 7.64 -11.08 -9.38
N VAL A 52 6.63 -10.53 -8.71
CA VAL A 52 6.53 -9.08 -8.44
C VAL A 52 6.79 -8.72 -6.98
N CYS A 53 6.69 -9.68 -6.07
CA CYS A 53 6.92 -9.39 -4.66
C CYS A 53 8.38 -9.07 -4.36
N ILE A 54 8.56 -8.21 -3.38
CA ILE A 54 9.87 -7.84 -2.87
C ILE A 54 10.31 -8.94 -1.90
N SER A 55 11.50 -9.48 -2.15
CA SER A 55 12.22 -10.39 -1.25
C SER A 55 13.72 -10.07 -1.31
N VAL A 56 14.46 -10.45 -0.26
CA VAL A 56 15.92 -10.23 -0.20
C VAL A 56 16.62 -11.01 -1.31
N ASN A 57 16.22 -12.27 -1.54
CA ASN A 57 16.81 -13.12 -2.56
C ASN A 57 16.68 -12.51 -3.98
N GLU A 58 15.49 -12.02 -4.32
CA GLU A 58 15.24 -11.51 -5.66
C GLU A 58 15.75 -10.07 -5.86
N GLY A 59 15.65 -9.22 -4.83
CA GLY A 59 16.14 -7.85 -4.88
C GLY A 59 17.67 -7.74 -4.80
N PHE A 60 18.28 -8.40 -3.81
CA PHE A 60 19.71 -8.25 -3.53
C PHE A 60 20.57 -9.21 -4.36
N HIS A 61 20.22 -10.51 -4.41
CA HIS A 61 21.04 -11.51 -5.11
C HIS A 61 20.78 -11.51 -6.63
N ARG A 62 19.52 -11.34 -7.06
CA ARG A 62 19.15 -11.33 -8.50
C ARG A 62 19.07 -9.93 -9.13
N ARG A 63 19.24 -8.87 -8.36
CA ARG A 63 19.23 -7.46 -8.81
C ARG A 63 17.94 -7.06 -9.54
N ASP A 64 16.80 -7.68 -9.20
CA ASP A 64 15.51 -7.36 -9.83
C ASP A 64 14.85 -6.16 -9.13
N TRP A 65 15.42 -4.98 -9.33
CA TRP A 65 14.96 -3.73 -8.72
C TRP A 65 13.62 -3.23 -9.25
N GLN A 66 13.12 -3.79 -10.38
CA GLN A 66 11.80 -3.44 -10.92
C GLN A 66 10.69 -3.79 -9.93
N ARG A 67 10.92 -4.78 -9.06
CA ARG A 67 10.01 -5.18 -7.98
C ARG A 67 9.74 -4.07 -6.97
N LEU A 68 10.65 -3.11 -6.78
CA LEU A 68 10.44 -1.96 -5.90
C LEU A 68 9.27 -1.08 -6.36
N LEU A 69 9.03 -1.01 -7.67
CA LEU A 69 7.92 -0.24 -8.25
C LEU A 69 6.69 -1.11 -8.54
N LEU A 70 6.89 -2.39 -8.87
CA LEU A 70 5.80 -3.31 -9.20
C LEU A 70 5.07 -3.83 -7.96
N SER A 71 5.78 -4.09 -6.86
CA SER A 71 5.18 -4.66 -5.63
C SER A 71 4.09 -3.76 -5.02
N PRO A 72 4.27 -2.43 -4.90
CA PRO A 72 3.24 -1.56 -4.33
C PRO A 72 1.93 -1.56 -5.12
N VAL A 73 1.97 -1.84 -6.42
CA VAL A 73 0.79 -1.79 -7.29
C VAL A 73 0.12 -3.15 -7.53
N HIS A 74 0.70 -4.24 -7.00
CA HIS A 74 0.08 -5.57 -7.04
C HIS A 74 -0.52 -5.92 -5.68
N HIS A 75 -1.70 -6.54 -5.71
CA HIS A 75 -2.48 -6.88 -4.52
C HIS A 75 -2.78 -8.39 -4.51
N ALA A 76 -2.74 -8.99 -3.32
CA ALA A 76 -2.94 -10.43 -3.15
C ALA A 76 -4.41 -10.86 -3.34
N ASP A 77 -5.36 -10.01 -2.91
CA ASP A 77 -6.80 -10.29 -2.91
C ASP A 77 -7.63 -9.00 -3.02
N ASP A 78 -8.95 -9.14 -3.20
CA ASP A 78 -9.87 -8.03 -3.44
C ASP A 78 -10.13 -7.17 -2.20
N TRP A 79 -10.07 -7.75 -0.99
CA TRP A 79 -10.17 -7.00 0.26
C TRP A 79 -8.91 -6.17 0.52
N HIS A 80 -7.73 -6.75 0.27
CA HIS A 80 -6.47 -6.04 0.35
C HIS A 80 -6.45 -4.84 -0.62
N LEU A 81 -6.91 -5.01 -1.85
CA LEU A 81 -7.11 -3.89 -2.78
C LEU A 81 -8.09 -2.85 -2.23
N TYR A 82 -9.26 -3.28 -1.76
CA TYR A 82 -10.31 -2.40 -1.25
C TYR A 82 -9.78 -1.48 -0.13
N TYR A 83 -9.20 -2.05 0.93
CA TYR A 83 -8.74 -1.26 2.07
C TYR A 83 -7.60 -0.30 1.68
N ASN A 84 -6.66 -0.76 0.84
CA ASN A 84 -5.57 0.10 0.37
C ASN A 84 -6.11 1.28 -0.45
N MET A 85 -7.02 1.01 -1.39
CA MET A 85 -7.52 2.03 -2.30
C MET A 85 -8.49 3.00 -1.63
N VAL A 86 -9.31 2.56 -0.67
CA VAL A 86 -10.12 3.47 0.15
C VAL A 86 -9.24 4.37 1.00
N SER A 87 -8.18 3.82 1.62
CA SER A 87 -7.20 4.62 2.37
C SER A 87 -6.48 5.62 1.48
N MET A 88 -6.09 5.20 0.26
CA MET A 88 -5.48 6.07 -0.75
C MET A 88 -6.43 7.19 -1.18
N LEU A 89 -7.70 6.89 -1.42
CA LEU A 89 -8.71 7.87 -1.84
C LEU A 89 -8.80 9.04 -0.86
N TRP A 90 -8.99 8.76 0.43
CA TRP A 90 -9.12 9.80 1.45
C TRP A 90 -7.82 10.58 1.69
N LYS A 91 -6.67 9.89 1.78
CA LYS A 91 -5.37 10.55 1.99
C LYS A 91 -4.96 11.35 0.76
N GLY A 92 -5.19 10.80 -0.43
CA GLY A 92 -4.88 11.39 -1.72
C GLY A 92 -5.66 12.68 -1.96
N ILE A 93 -6.98 12.66 -1.77
CA ILE A 93 -7.80 13.89 -1.87
C ILE A 93 -7.25 15.00 -0.95
N MET A 94 -6.88 14.65 0.27
CA MET A 94 -6.42 15.62 1.27
C MET A 94 -5.02 16.17 0.97
N LEU A 95 -4.07 15.29 0.64
CA LEU A 95 -2.68 15.64 0.38
C LEU A 95 -2.50 16.30 -0.98
N GLU A 96 -3.12 15.76 -2.02
CA GLU A 96 -2.99 16.28 -3.39
C GLU A 96 -3.56 17.69 -3.53
N ARG A 97 -4.70 17.98 -2.90
CA ARG A 97 -5.25 19.34 -2.88
C ARG A 97 -4.32 20.35 -2.19
N LYS A 98 -3.48 19.88 -1.26
CA LYS A 98 -2.56 20.73 -0.50
C LYS A 98 -1.20 20.88 -1.19
N LEU A 99 -0.72 19.83 -1.86
CA LEU A 99 0.62 19.77 -2.45
C LEU A 99 0.63 20.00 -3.97
N GLY A 100 -0.52 19.86 -4.62
CA GLY A 100 -0.63 19.82 -6.08
C GLY A 100 -0.35 18.42 -6.65
N SER A 101 -0.96 18.12 -7.81
CA SER A 101 -0.94 16.79 -8.44
C SER A 101 0.45 16.30 -8.82
N THR A 102 1.30 17.18 -9.38
CA THR A 102 2.67 16.82 -9.80
C THR A 102 3.56 16.44 -8.62
N TRP A 103 3.56 17.26 -7.56
CA TRP A 103 4.34 16.97 -6.35
C TRP A 103 3.81 15.75 -5.62
N PHE A 104 2.49 15.58 -5.56
CA PHE A 104 1.89 14.41 -4.95
C PHE A 104 2.27 13.12 -5.69
N ALA A 105 2.18 13.12 -7.03
CA ALA A 105 2.61 11.97 -7.84
C ALA A 105 4.10 11.65 -7.62
N TYR A 106 4.97 12.66 -7.57
CA TYR A 106 6.39 12.48 -7.24
C TYR A 106 6.58 11.82 -5.86
N ILE A 107 5.87 12.29 -4.83
CA ILE A 107 5.92 11.72 -3.48
C ILE A 107 5.50 10.24 -3.49
N ILE A 108 4.45 9.88 -4.22
CA ILE A 108 4.01 8.47 -4.33
C ILE A 108 5.12 7.59 -4.90
N VAL A 109 5.78 8.03 -5.97
CA VAL A 109 6.89 7.29 -6.58
C VAL A 109 8.05 7.15 -5.60
N VAL A 110 8.46 8.25 -4.97
CA VAL A 110 9.58 8.25 -4.00
C VAL A 110 9.28 7.35 -2.80
N PHE A 111 8.08 7.44 -2.23
CA PHE A 111 7.68 6.60 -1.10
C PHE A 111 7.60 5.12 -1.49
N SER A 112 7.14 4.79 -2.69
CA SER A 112 7.12 3.42 -3.20
C SER A 112 8.53 2.79 -3.21
N VAL A 113 9.51 3.52 -3.72
CA VAL A 113 10.91 3.06 -3.76
C VAL A 113 11.51 2.99 -2.36
N LEU A 114 11.39 4.05 -1.56
CA LEU A 114 12.01 4.13 -0.23
C LEU A 114 11.47 3.07 0.72
N VAL A 115 10.15 2.84 0.72
CA VAL A 115 9.53 1.78 1.53
C VAL A 115 10.06 0.41 1.13
N GLY A 116 10.17 0.13 -0.17
CA GLY A 116 10.73 -1.13 -0.66
C GLY A 116 12.21 -1.32 -0.27
N VAL A 117 13.02 -0.26 -0.36
CA VAL A 117 14.42 -0.29 0.06
C VAL A 117 14.55 -0.55 1.56
N VAL A 118 13.76 0.15 2.38
CA VAL A 118 13.74 -0.06 3.84
C VAL A 118 13.31 -1.48 4.17
N TYR A 119 12.30 -2.02 3.48
CA TYR A 119 11.85 -3.39 3.67
C TYR A 119 12.96 -4.42 3.40
N VAL A 120 13.63 -4.34 2.23
CA VAL A 120 14.74 -5.25 1.89
C VAL A 120 15.89 -5.12 2.89
N ALA A 121 16.23 -3.89 3.30
CA ALA A 121 17.30 -3.65 4.26
C ALA A 121 16.98 -4.28 5.63
N LEU A 122 15.74 -4.15 6.11
CA LEU A 122 15.31 -4.73 7.37
C LEU A 122 15.31 -6.27 7.34
N GLU A 123 14.74 -6.87 6.30
CA GLU A 123 14.76 -8.33 6.11
C GLU A 123 16.19 -8.87 6.02
N TYR A 124 17.07 -8.21 5.27
CA TYR A 124 18.49 -8.61 5.18
C TYR A 124 19.19 -8.54 6.54
N MET A 125 18.93 -7.49 7.34
CA MET A 125 19.49 -7.39 8.69
C MET A 125 18.95 -8.49 9.62
N LEU A 126 17.67 -8.84 9.51
CA LEU A 126 17.07 -9.94 10.27
C LEU A 126 17.71 -11.29 9.92
N VAL A 127 17.93 -11.58 8.63
CA VAL A 127 18.65 -12.78 8.19
C VAL A 127 20.01 -12.87 8.87
N LYS A 128 20.76 -11.75 8.94
CA LYS A 128 22.11 -11.73 9.54
C LYS A 128 22.09 -11.84 11.07
N ILE A 129 21.13 -11.21 11.74
CA ILE A 129 21.07 -11.19 13.21
C ILE A 129 20.52 -12.51 13.76
N LEU A 130 19.48 -13.06 13.14
CA LEU A 130 18.81 -14.28 13.58
C LEU A 130 19.44 -15.55 12.98
N ASN A 131 20.30 -15.38 11.96
CA ASN A 131 20.92 -16.47 11.20
C ASN A 131 19.88 -17.47 10.63
N ASP A 132 18.72 -16.94 10.25
CA ASP A 132 17.61 -17.71 9.70
C ASP A 132 17.38 -17.30 8.23
N PRO A 133 17.65 -18.20 7.27
CA PRO A 133 17.48 -17.92 5.84
C PRO A 133 16.00 -17.87 5.40
N SER A 134 15.05 -18.24 6.27
CA SER A 134 13.61 -18.17 5.94
C SER A 134 13.17 -16.75 5.56
N TYR A 135 13.77 -15.73 6.20
CA TYR A 135 13.53 -14.32 5.92
C TYR A 135 13.96 -13.88 4.51
N GLU A 136 14.87 -14.61 3.84
CA GLU A 136 15.25 -14.30 2.46
C GLU A 136 14.12 -14.56 1.44
N MET A 137 13.20 -15.45 1.81
CA MET A 137 12.09 -15.90 0.97
C MET A 137 10.77 -15.20 1.29
N ASN A 138 10.75 -14.30 2.29
CA ASN A 138 9.59 -13.47 2.59
C ASN A 138 9.23 -12.60 1.39
N CYS A 139 7.94 -12.58 1.07
CA CYS A 139 7.40 -12.03 -0.17
C CYS A 139 6.37 -10.97 0.19
N ALA A 140 6.75 -9.69 0.06
CA ALA A 140 5.87 -8.57 0.36
C ALA A 140 5.32 -7.91 -0.91
N VAL A 141 4.01 -7.65 -0.89
CA VAL A 141 3.24 -6.95 -1.93
C VAL A 141 2.25 -5.96 -1.32
N GLY A 142 1.89 -4.94 -2.11
CA GLY A 142 0.79 -4.05 -1.78
C GLY A 142 1.19 -2.62 -1.43
N PHE A 143 0.22 -1.72 -1.54
CA PHE A 143 0.39 -0.28 -1.41
C PHE A 143 0.42 0.20 0.06
N SER A 144 0.24 -0.70 1.02
CA SER A 144 0.08 -0.41 2.45
C SER A 144 1.26 0.37 3.04
N GLY A 145 2.51 0.00 2.73
CA GLY A 145 3.68 0.73 3.21
C GLY A 145 3.73 2.19 2.71
N VAL A 146 3.31 2.44 1.46
CA VAL A 146 3.16 3.80 0.93
C VAL A 146 2.08 4.56 1.69
N LEU A 147 0.95 3.90 2.01
CA LEU A 147 -0.13 4.51 2.79
C LEU A 147 0.28 4.87 4.21
N PHE A 148 1.12 4.07 4.85
CA PHE A 148 1.71 4.42 6.15
C PHE A 148 2.61 5.65 6.03
N ALA A 149 3.47 5.73 5.03
CA ALA A 149 4.31 6.91 4.78
C ALA A 149 3.45 8.16 4.50
N LEU A 150 2.39 8.05 3.70
CA LEU A 150 1.43 9.13 3.46
C LEU A 150 0.66 9.51 4.73
N LYS A 151 0.38 8.57 5.63
CA LYS A 151 -0.26 8.87 6.92
C LYS A 151 0.63 9.76 7.78
N VAL A 152 1.93 9.45 7.84
CA VAL A 152 2.92 10.28 8.54
C VAL A 152 2.99 11.68 7.91
N LEU A 153 3.09 11.76 6.59
CA LEU A 153 3.11 13.04 5.86
C LEU A 153 1.82 13.85 6.09
N ASN A 154 0.67 13.19 6.08
CA ASN A 154 -0.60 13.85 6.32
C ASN A 154 -0.73 14.40 7.74
N ASN A 155 -0.19 13.69 8.74
CA ASN A 155 -0.16 14.16 10.12
C ASN A 155 0.78 15.37 10.28
N TYR A 156 1.90 15.41 9.54
CA TYR A 156 2.79 16.58 9.50
C TYR A 156 2.08 17.82 8.96
N TYR A 157 1.38 17.69 7.83
CA TYR A 157 0.67 18.82 7.23
C TYR A 157 -0.65 19.18 7.90
N ASN A 158 -1.26 18.28 8.67
CA ASN A 158 -2.54 18.51 9.34
C ASN A 158 -2.44 18.13 10.83
N PRO A 159 -1.62 18.85 11.62
CA PRO A 159 -1.43 18.55 13.03
C PRO A 159 -2.73 18.75 13.83
N GLY A 160 -2.86 18.04 14.95
CA GLY A 160 -3.99 18.19 15.87
C GLY A 160 -5.30 17.50 15.43
N ARG A 161 -5.31 16.80 14.29
CA ARG A 161 -6.47 16.01 13.89
C ARG A 161 -6.63 14.74 14.74
N VAL A 162 -7.86 14.25 14.74
CA VAL A 162 -8.24 12.97 15.33
C VAL A 162 -8.58 12.03 14.17
N SER A 163 -7.99 10.85 14.18
CA SER A 163 -8.25 9.79 13.20
C SER A 163 -9.02 8.65 13.87
N SER A 164 -9.93 8.02 13.14
CA SER A 164 -10.56 6.78 13.59
C SER A 164 -9.69 5.58 13.22
N VAL A 165 -9.37 4.74 14.21
CA VAL A 165 -8.75 3.42 14.00
C VAL A 165 -9.63 2.40 14.73
N LEU A 166 -10.15 1.39 14.03
CA LEU A 166 -11.10 0.39 14.58
C LEU A 166 -12.28 1.03 15.33
N SER A 167 -12.85 2.11 14.79
CA SER A 167 -13.92 2.92 15.40
C SER A 167 -13.53 3.73 16.65
N PHE A 168 -12.30 3.62 17.14
CA PHE A 168 -11.78 4.48 18.21
C PHE A 168 -11.21 5.77 17.67
N ARG A 169 -11.56 6.90 18.30
CA ARG A 169 -11.05 8.24 17.96
C ARG A 169 -9.72 8.45 18.66
N ILE A 170 -8.63 8.49 17.89
CA ILE A 170 -7.26 8.58 18.41
C ILE A 170 -6.58 9.80 17.79
N PRO A 171 -5.78 10.58 18.54
CA PRO A 171 -4.96 11.64 17.97
C PRO A 171 -4.14 11.13 16.78
N SER A 172 -4.15 11.84 15.65
CA SER A 172 -3.52 11.38 14.41
C SER A 172 -2.02 11.06 14.57
N LYS A 173 -1.34 11.68 15.55
CA LYS A 173 0.05 11.36 15.94
C LYS A 173 0.27 9.93 16.39
N TYR A 174 -0.72 9.29 17.03
CA TYR A 174 -0.60 7.91 17.51
C TYR A 174 -1.30 6.91 16.58
N ALA A 175 -2.14 7.39 15.67
CA ALA A 175 -2.95 6.52 14.82
C ALA A 175 -2.10 5.56 13.97
N CYS A 176 -0.90 5.95 13.53
CA CYS A 176 -0.01 5.06 12.78
C CYS A 176 0.47 3.88 13.64
N TRP A 177 0.92 4.16 14.86
CA TRP A 177 1.39 3.15 15.80
C TRP A 177 0.29 2.20 16.23
N VAL A 178 -0.90 2.72 16.55
CA VAL A 178 -2.04 1.89 16.95
C VAL A 178 -2.47 0.96 15.82
N GLU A 179 -2.47 1.44 14.57
CA GLU A 179 -2.79 0.61 13.42
C GLU A 179 -1.75 -0.50 13.19
N LEU A 180 -0.45 -0.21 13.32
CA LEU A 180 0.61 -1.22 13.23
C LEU A 180 0.46 -2.30 14.30
N VAL A 181 0.22 -1.90 15.55
CA VAL A 181 0.01 -2.83 16.66
C VAL A 181 -1.24 -3.69 16.42
N ALA A 182 -2.34 -3.06 15.98
CA ALA A 182 -3.58 -3.79 15.69
C ALA A 182 -3.41 -4.82 14.57
N ILE A 183 -2.71 -4.47 13.49
CA ILE A 183 -2.44 -5.39 12.37
C ILE A 183 -1.61 -6.59 12.86
N HIS A 184 -0.59 -6.34 13.67
CA HIS A 184 0.26 -7.41 14.22
C HIS A 184 -0.52 -8.42 15.06
N PHE A 185 -1.52 -7.98 15.82
CA PHE A 185 -2.37 -8.88 16.61
C PHE A 185 -3.44 -9.61 15.81
N ILE A 186 -4.01 -8.95 14.78
CA ILE A 186 -5.11 -9.52 13.98
C ILE A 186 -4.57 -10.50 12.93
N SER A 187 -3.38 -10.23 12.40
CA SER A 187 -2.70 -11.07 11.42
C SER A 187 -1.23 -11.18 11.81
N PRO A 188 -0.88 -11.96 12.85
CA PRO A 188 0.50 -12.32 13.10
C PRO A 188 1.03 -13.02 11.83
N GLY A 189 2.22 -12.60 11.40
CA GLY A 189 2.85 -13.06 10.15
C GLY A 189 2.97 -14.57 10.06
#